data_AF-A0AAD5MU91-F1
#
_entry.id   AF-A0AAD5MU91-F1
#
_cell.length_a   1.000
_cell.length_b   1.000
_cell.length_c   1.000
_cell.angle_alpha   90.00
_cell.angle_beta   90.00
_cell.angle_gamma   90.00
#
_symmetry.space_group_name_H-M   'P 1'
#
loop_
_entity.id
_entity.type
_entity.pdbx_description
1 polymer ?
#
loop_
_entity_poly.entity_id
_entity_poly.type
_entity_poly.pdbx_seq_one_letter_code
_entity_poly.pdbx_strand_id
1 'polypeptide(L)'
;MSEPLIKPQPIVPYLHYYIEAVVVATVVYLFINRRRPKNHSPKLTEKEKDELIGNWRPDPLVPDTPKDHCVLNSKLAEGKMTKYVYVDGKKLLNMSTSDFLGLVGEKRIEDTAKKTIRKYGVGSCGPRGFYGTVDVHLELEADLAKYVSCVTKGQLLNQTEYICIV
;
A
#
# COMPACT_ATOMS: atom_id res chain seq x y z
N MET A 1 50.54 35.81 -36.06
CA MET A 1 51.20 35.30 -34.84
C MET A 1 50.19 34.44 -34.12
N SER A 2 50.21 33.13 -34.40
CA SER A 2 49.24 32.16 -33.90
C SER A 2 49.88 31.33 -32.80
N GLU A 3 49.42 31.52 -31.57
CA GLU A 3 49.81 30.74 -30.41
C GLU A 3 49.12 29.36 -30.47
N PRO A 4 49.83 28.22 -30.33
CA PRO A 4 49.18 26.93 -30.37
C PRO A 4 48.45 26.65 -29.04
N LEU A 5 47.13 26.49 -29.12
CA LEU A 5 46.27 26.01 -28.04
C LEU A 5 46.67 24.58 -27.63
N ILE A 6 47.47 24.47 -26.57
CA ILE A 6 47.77 23.21 -25.89
C ILE A 6 46.48 22.75 -25.19
N LYS A 7 45.78 21.77 -25.78
CA LYS A 7 44.66 21.09 -25.11
C LYS A 7 45.22 20.29 -23.93
N PRO A 8 44.72 20.47 -22.69
CA PRO A 8 45.17 19.66 -21.57
C PRO A 8 44.83 18.19 -21.86
N GLN A 9 45.85 17.38 -22.08
CA GLN A 9 45.68 15.93 -22.18
C GLN A 9 45.33 15.42 -20.79
N PRO A 10 44.26 14.63 -20.62
CA PRO A 10 43.92 14.06 -19.33
C PRO A 10 45.13 13.26 -18.81
N ILE A 11 45.56 13.59 -17.60
CA ILE A 11 46.86 13.19 -17.00
C ILE A 11 47.00 11.67 -16.82
N VAL A 12 45.96 10.88 -17.07
CA VAL A 12 45.99 9.41 -17.00
C VAL A 12 44.98 8.78 -17.98
N PRO A 13 45.33 8.59 -19.26
CA PRO A 13 44.44 7.98 -20.25
C PRO A 13 44.16 6.48 -19.96
N TYR A 14 45.02 5.82 -19.17
CA TYR A 14 44.93 4.38 -18.92
C TYR A 14 44.23 4.00 -17.61
N LEU A 15 44.17 4.92 -16.62
CA LEU A 15 43.65 4.60 -15.28
C LEU A 15 42.17 4.19 -15.32
N HIS A 16 41.38 4.78 -16.22
CA HIS A 16 39.98 4.43 -16.41
C HIS A 16 39.80 2.95 -16.83
N TYR A 17 40.62 2.46 -17.75
CA TYR A 17 40.60 1.06 -18.18
C TYR A 17 41.01 0.09 -17.06
N TYR A 18 41.96 0.48 -16.20
CA TYR A 18 42.34 -0.33 -15.05
C TYR A 18 41.21 -0.44 -14.02
N ILE A 19 40.53 0.67 -13.72
CA ILE A 19 39.39 0.67 -12.80
C ILE A 19 38.26 -0.19 -13.37
N GLU A 20 37.96 -0.06 -14.66
CA GLU A 20 36.95 -0.88 -15.34
C GLU A 20 37.30 -2.37 -15.28
N ALA A 21 38.54 -2.75 -15.56
CA ALA A 21 39.01 -4.14 -15.48
C ALA A 21 38.89 -4.71 -14.05
N VAL A 22 39.21 -3.91 -13.02
CA VAL A 22 39.09 -4.32 -11.61
C VAL A 22 37.63 -4.50 -11.22
N VAL A 23 36.73 -3.60 -11.65
CA VAL A 23 35.29 -3.72 -11.40
C VAL A 23 34.73 -4.97 -12.08
N VAL A 24 35.06 -5.20 -13.36
CA VAL A 24 34.63 -6.39 -14.09
C VAL A 24 35.17 -7.67 -13.43
N ALA A 25 36.45 -7.70 -13.07
CA ALA A 25 37.05 -8.85 -12.39
C ALA A 25 36.39 -9.13 -11.03
N THR A 26 36.05 -8.08 -10.28
CA THR A 26 35.36 -8.19 -8.98
C THR A 26 33.94 -8.69 -9.15
N VAL A 27 33.21 -8.25 -10.18
CA VAL A 27 31.86 -8.74 -10.50
C VAL A 27 31.90 -10.20 -10.94
N VAL A 28 32.87 -10.58 -11.77
CA VAL A 28 33.06 -11.98 -12.22
C VAL A 28 33.43 -12.89 -11.04
N TYR A 29 34.37 -12.45 -10.20
CA TYR A 29 34.70 -13.13 -8.94
C TYR A 29 33.46 -13.24 -8.03
N LEU A 30 32.73 -12.14 -7.89
CA LEU A 30 31.35 -12.00 -7.41
C LEU A 30 30.50 -13.21 -7.78
N PHE A 31 30.25 -13.36 -9.08
CA PHE A 31 29.34 -14.35 -9.64
C PHE A 31 29.85 -15.79 -9.50
N ILE A 32 31.15 -16.04 -9.62
CA ILE A 32 31.74 -17.37 -9.48
C ILE A 32 31.74 -17.82 -8.01
N ASN A 33 32.10 -16.93 -7.08
CA ASN A 33 32.16 -17.20 -5.65
C ASN A 33 30.85 -16.94 -4.92
N ARG A 34 29.80 -16.50 -5.62
CA ARG A 34 28.43 -16.47 -5.10
C ARG A 34 27.94 -17.91 -4.92
N ARG A 35 28.40 -18.54 -3.85
CA ARG A 35 27.85 -19.81 -3.38
C ARG A 35 26.37 -19.59 -3.16
N ARG A 36 25.56 -20.15 -4.06
CA ARG A 36 24.14 -20.32 -3.77
C ARG A 36 24.08 -21.25 -2.57
N PRO A 37 23.49 -20.84 -1.43
CA PRO A 37 23.23 -21.79 -0.36
C PRO A 37 22.42 -22.93 -0.99
N LYS A 38 22.96 -24.14 -0.92
CA LYS A 38 22.20 -25.32 -1.29
C LYS A 38 21.17 -25.50 -0.19
N ASN A 39 19.94 -25.07 -0.43
CA ASN A 39 18.81 -25.48 0.39
C ASN A 39 18.67 -26.99 0.18
N HIS A 40 19.27 -27.78 1.06
CA HIS A 40 19.13 -29.22 1.02
C HIS A 40 17.85 -29.57 1.76
N SER A 41 16.73 -29.53 1.04
CA SER A 41 15.55 -30.27 1.49
C SER A 41 15.87 -31.75 1.33
N PRO A 42 15.90 -32.54 2.42
CA PRO A 42 16.05 -33.98 2.32
C PRO A 42 14.92 -34.53 1.42
N LYS A 43 15.24 -35.43 0.49
CA LYS A 43 14.23 -36.11 -0.32
C LYS A 43 13.50 -37.10 0.59
N LEU A 44 12.32 -36.71 1.05
CA LEU A 44 11.48 -37.57 1.88
C LEU A 44 10.88 -38.70 1.06
N THR A 45 10.89 -39.88 1.67
CA THR A 45 10.20 -41.09 1.21
C THR A 45 8.69 -40.87 1.29
N GLU A 46 7.89 -41.53 0.44
CA GLU A 46 6.42 -41.37 0.47
C GLU A 46 5.82 -41.69 1.85
N LYS A 47 6.37 -42.70 2.54
CA LYS A 47 5.97 -43.03 3.93
C LYS A 47 6.21 -41.90 4.92
N GLU A 48 7.34 -41.19 4.80
CA GLU A 48 7.67 -40.08 5.69
C GLU A 48 6.78 -38.86 5.42
N LYS A 49 6.37 -38.67 4.15
CA LYS A 49 5.37 -37.64 3.81
C LYS A 49 4.03 -37.96 4.45
N ASP A 50 3.56 -39.20 4.35
CA ASP A 50 2.29 -39.63 4.94
C ASP A 50 2.30 -39.49 6.47
N GLU A 51 3.42 -39.81 7.12
CA GLU A 51 3.62 -39.58 8.56
C GLU A 51 3.63 -38.09 8.92
N LEU A 52 4.31 -37.24 8.14
CA LEU A 52 4.30 -35.80 8.36
C LEU A 52 2.91 -35.19 8.15
N ILE A 53 2.16 -35.63 7.14
CA ILE A 53 0.78 -35.19 6.88
C ILE A 53 -0.13 -35.64 8.02
N GLY A 54 0.00 -36.89 8.49
CA GLY A 54 -0.79 -37.41 9.60
C GLY A 54 -0.50 -36.71 10.94
N ASN A 55 0.76 -36.29 11.14
CA ASN A 55 1.19 -35.58 12.35
C ASN A 55 1.05 -34.06 12.25
N TRP A 56 0.74 -33.51 11.08
CA TRP A 56 0.63 -32.07 10.90
C TRP A 56 -0.58 -31.52 11.64
N ARG A 57 -0.34 -30.56 12.54
CA ARG A 57 -1.38 -29.72 13.13
C ARG A 57 -1.08 -28.28 12.76
N PRO A 58 -2.06 -27.52 12.23
CA PRO A 58 -1.87 -26.11 12.00
C PRO A 58 -1.60 -25.43 13.33
N ASP A 59 -0.55 -24.59 13.36
CA ASP A 59 -0.38 -23.69 14.49
C ASP A 59 -1.62 -22.80 14.60
N PRO A 60 -2.11 -22.55 15.83
CA PRO A 60 -3.22 -21.65 16.02
C PRO A 60 -2.84 -20.27 15.46
N LEU A 61 -3.71 -19.71 14.62
CA LEU A 61 -3.51 -18.40 13.98
C LEU A 61 -3.34 -17.26 15.01
N VAL A 62 -3.78 -17.49 16.25
CA VAL A 62 -3.75 -16.52 17.34
C VAL A 62 -3.27 -17.22 18.63
N PRO A 63 -2.32 -16.65 19.38
CA PRO A 63 -1.91 -17.20 20.67
C PRO A 63 -3.03 -17.09 21.71
N ASP A 64 -3.00 -17.94 22.73
CA ASP A 64 -3.95 -17.90 23.86
C ASP A 64 -3.92 -16.52 24.53
N THR A 65 -4.97 -15.75 24.30
CA THR A 65 -5.05 -14.34 24.72
C THR A 65 -5.68 -14.26 26.12
N PRO A 66 -5.13 -13.46 27.06
CA PRO A 66 -5.74 -13.26 28.36
C PRO A 66 -7.17 -12.72 28.21
N LYS A 67 -8.14 -13.40 28.85
CA LYS A 67 -9.57 -13.04 28.74
C LYS A 67 -9.90 -11.66 29.31
N ASP A 68 -9.06 -11.14 30.20
CA ASP A 68 -9.24 -9.85 30.86
C ASP A 68 -8.62 -8.67 30.08
N HIS A 69 -8.19 -8.88 28.83
CA HIS A 69 -7.61 -7.81 28.02
C HIS A 69 -8.65 -6.74 27.66
N CYS A 70 -8.29 -5.46 27.79
CA CYS A 70 -9.19 -4.32 27.56
C CYS A 70 -9.83 -4.29 26.15
N VAL A 71 -9.13 -4.84 25.16
CA VAL A 71 -9.63 -4.98 23.77
C VAL A 71 -10.84 -5.92 23.69
N LEU A 72 -10.91 -6.95 24.54
CA LEU A 72 -12.03 -7.88 24.60
C LEU A 72 -13.27 -7.26 25.25
N ASN A 73 -13.08 -6.25 26.12
CA ASN A 73 -14.14 -5.53 26.82
C ASN A 73 -14.32 -4.10 26.27
N SER A 74 -14.22 -3.93 24.96
CA SER A 74 -14.41 -2.62 24.33
C SER A 74 -15.89 -2.21 24.32
N LYS A 75 -16.15 -0.94 24.65
CA LYS A 75 -17.49 -0.37 24.53
C LYS A 75 -17.80 -0.10 23.08
N LEU A 76 -18.84 -0.74 22.56
CA LEU A 76 -19.28 -0.59 21.18
C LEU A 76 -20.33 0.52 21.10
N ALA A 77 -20.13 1.45 20.18
CA ALA A 77 -21.14 2.42 19.83
C ALA A 77 -22.17 1.78 18.90
N GLU A 78 -23.44 1.93 19.22
CA GLU A 78 -24.55 1.40 18.45
C GLU A 78 -25.00 2.42 17.39
N GLY A 79 -25.15 1.95 16.15
CA GLY A 79 -25.73 2.73 15.05
C GLY A 79 -24.75 3.67 14.36
N LYS A 80 -25.28 4.79 13.84
CA LYS A 80 -24.50 5.75 13.06
C LYS A 80 -23.73 6.69 13.98
N MET A 81 -22.45 6.88 13.65
CA MET A 81 -21.57 7.82 14.34
C MET A 81 -21.90 9.26 13.93
N THR A 82 -22.95 9.81 14.51
CA THR A 82 -23.38 11.21 14.29
C THR A 82 -23.03 12.07 15.51
N LYS A 83 -23.65 13.25 15.64
CA LYS A 83 -23.52 14.12 16.82
C LYS A 83 -23.83 13.41 18.13
N TYR A 84 -24.83 12.53 18.16
CA TYR A 84 -25.16 11.73 19.33
C TYR A 84 -24.95 10.25 19.01
N VAL A 85 -24.36 9.52 19.95
CA VAL A 85 -24.08 8.09 19.86
C VAL A 85 -24.68 7.37 21.05
N TYR A 86 -25.06 6.11 20.87
CA TYR A 86 -25.54 5.26 21.95
C TYR A 86 -24.43 4.29 22.33
N VAL A 87 -24.02 4.29 23.59
CA VAL A 87 -23.01 3.36 24.13
C VAL A 87 -23.60 2.73 25.39
N ASP A 88 -23.65 1.40 25.44
CA ASP A 88 -24.29 0.65 26.54
C ASP A 88 -25.74 1.13 26.82
N GLY A 89 -26.51 1.42 25.77
CA GLY A 89 -27.88 1.95 25.88
C GLY A 89 -27.99 3.41 26.35
N LYS A 90 -26.87 4.12 26.57
CA LYS A 90 -26.86 5.53 27.01
C LYS A 90 -26.57 6.45 25.84
N LYS A 91 -27.38 7.50 25.70
CA LYS A 91 -27.16 8.56 24.71
C LYS A 91 -26.05 9.51 25.18
N LEU A 92 -24.97 9.56 24.42
CA LEU A 92 -23.78 10.39 24.67
C LEU A 92 -23.54 11.36 23.52
N LEU A 93 -22.87 12.48 23.81
CA LEU A 93 -22.40 13.43 22.81
C LEU A 93 -21.08 12.91 22.22
N ASN A 94 -21.01 12.79 20.91
CA ASN A 94 -19.83 12.29 20.22
C ASN A 94 -18.80 13.41 20.05
N MET A 95 -17.69 13.31 20.78
CA MET A 95 -16.52 14.18 20.64
C MET A 95 -15.28 13.43 20.15
N SER A 96 -15.44 12.17 19.75
CA SER A 96 -14.31 11.30 19.37
C SER A 96 -14.10 11.22 17.86
N THR A 97 -15.10 11.56 17.04
CA THR A 97 -15.03 11.44 15.59
C THR A 97 -14.79 12.78 14.89
N SER A 98 -14.03 12.76 13.80
CA SER A 98 -13.70 13.93 12.99
C SER A 98 -14.79 14.37 12.01
N ASP A 99 -16.08 14.17 12.33
CA ASP A 99 -17.20 14.61 11.49
C ASP A 99 -17.69 16.01 11.91
N PHE A 100 -16.87 17.03 11.65
CA PHE A 100 -17.17 18.41 12.01
C PHE A 100 -18.37 18.99 11.25
N LEU A 101 -18.61 18.51 10.04
CA LEU A 101 -19.66 18.99 9.15
C LEU A 101 -20.97 18.19 9.27
N GLY A 102 -20.97 17.08 10.01
CA GLY A 102 -22.15 16.24 10.20
C GLY A 102 -22.56 15.45 8.95
N LEU A 103 -21.61 15.14 8.07
CA LEU A 103 -21.90 14.52 6.77
C LEU A 103 -22.39 13.07 6.90
N VAL A 104 -21.98 12.36 7.96
CA VAL A 104 -22.34 10.94 8.17
C VAL A 104 -23.85 10.77 8.42
N GLY A 105 -24.50 11.79 9.00
CA GLY A 105 -25.93 11.77 9.30
C GLY A 105 -26.84 12.23 8.15
N GLU A 106 -26.27 12.78 7.07
CA GLU A 106 -27.03 13.46 6.03
C GLU A 106 -27.63 12.47 5.03
N LYS A 107 -28.97 12.43 4.96
CA LYS A 107 -29.72 11.46 4.13
C LYS A 107 -29.41 11.62 2.65
N ARG A 108 -29.20 12.86 2.17
CA ARG A 108 -28.85 13.12 0.76
C ARG A 108 -27.55 12.42 0.36
N ILE A 109 -26.54 12.43 1.23
CA ILE A 109 -25.24 11.80 0.99
C ILE A 109 -25.40 10.28 1.00
N GLU A 110 -26.12 9.74 1.98
CA GLU A 110 -26.40 8.30 2.06
C GLU A 110 -27.14 7.77 0.83
N ASP A 111 -28.17 8.47 0.36
CA ASP A 111 -28.94 8.07 -0.81
C ASP A 111 -28.10 8.16 -2.09
N THR A 112 -27.21 9.15 -2.18
CA THR A 112 -26.27 9.28 -3.31
C THR A 112 -25.25 8.15 -3.29
N ALA A 113 -24.66 7.84 -2.12
CA ALA A 113 -23.71 6.74 -1.95
C ALA A 113 -24.33 5.39 -2.35
N LYS A 114 -25.56 5.10 -1.90
CA LYS A 114 -26.30 3.88 -2.31
C LYS A 114 -26.50 3.79 -3.82
N LYS A 115 -26.81 4.90 -4.50
CA LYS A 115 -26.96 4.93 -5.96
C LYS A 115 -25.62 4.71 -6.67
N THR A 116 -24.56 5.34 -6.20
CA THR A 116 -23.21 5.19 -6.74
C THR A 116 -22.73 3.74 -6.62
N ILE A 117 -22.88 3.12 -5.45
CA ILE A 117 -22.52 1.71 -5.23
C ILE A 117 -23.34 0.79 -6.14
N ARG A 118 -24.64 1.04 -6.33
CA ARG A 118 -25.47 0.25 -7.25
C ARG A 118 -25.05 0.40 -8.72
N LYS A 119 -24.54 1.57 -9.11
CA LYS A 119 -24.11 1.85 -10.49
C LYS A 119 -22.71 1.30 -10.78
N TYR A 120 -21.77 1.49 -9.86
CA TYR A 120 -20.34 1.23 -10.08
C TYR A 120 -19.80 -0.01 -9.35
N GLY A 121 -20.56 -0.56 -8.41
CA GLY A 121 -20.10 -1.65 -7.55
C GLY A 121 -19.07 -1.20 -6.51
N VAL A 122 -18.45 -2.18 -5.86
CA VAL A 122 -17.26 -1.98 -5.02
C VAL A 122 -16.04 -1.93 -5.95
N GLY A 123 -15.17 -0.92 -5.79
CA GLY A 123 -14.12 -0.61 -6.77
C GLY A 123 -13.16 -1.76 -7.11
N SER A 124 -12.43 -1.63 -8.23
CA SER A 124 -11.53 -2.67 -8.76
C SER A 124 -10.27 -2.94 -7.93
N CYS A 125 -10.03 -2.15 -6.88
CA CYS A 125 -8.83 -2.16 -6.04
C CYS A 125 -7.51 -2.20 -6.86
N GLY A 126 -7.52 -1.60 -8.05
CA GLY A 126 -6.38 -1.49 -8.95
C GLY A 126 -5.78 -0.08 -8.94
N PRO A 127 -4.51 0.06 -9.36
CA PRO A 127 -3.90 1.37 -9.51
C PRO A 127 -4.62 2.17 -10.60
N ARG A 128 -4.69 3.48 -10.40
CA ARG A 128 -5.39 4.42 -11.27
C ARG A 128 -5.05 4.25 -12.77
N GLY A 129 -3.77 4.10 -13.08
CA GLY A 129 -3.25 4.05 -14.45
C GLY A 129 -3.54 2.75 -15.22
N PHE A 130 -4.11 1.73 -14.57
CA PHE A 130 -4.41 0.45 -15.20
C PHE A 130 -5.92 0.23 -15.37
N TYR A 131 -6.60 -0.14 -14.29
CA TYR A 131 -8.06 -0.35 -14.26
C TYR A 131 -8.74 0.33 -13.06
N GLY A 132 -8.07 1.31 -12.42
CA GLY A 132 -8.57 2.00 -11.23
C GLY A 132 -9.36 3.28 -11.50
N THR A 133 -9.35 3.81 -12.73
CA THR A 133 -10.04 5.07 -13.04
C THR A 133 -11.46 4.83 -13.53
N VAL A 134 -12.42 5.42 -12.83
CA VAL A 134 -13.86 5.44 -13.17
C VAL A 134 -14.29 6.90 -13.37
N ASP A 135 -15.30 7.16 -14.21
CA ASP A 135 -15.81 8.52 -14.52
C ASP A 135 -16.04 9.39 -13.27
N VAL A 136 -16.59 8.82 -12.20
CA VAL A 136 -16.82 9.51 -10.91
C VAL A 136 -15.54 10.10 -10.29
N HIS A 137 -14.37 9.49 -10.52
CA HIS A 137 -13.10 10.04 -10.05
C HIS A 137 -12.71 11.31 -10.81
N LEU A 138 -12.95 11.33 -12.13
CA LEU A 138 -12.66 12.48 -12.99
C LEU A 138 -13.63 13.63 -12.70
N GLU A 139 -14.89 13.33 -12.45
CA GLU A 139 -15.90 14.31 -12.02
C GLU A 139 -15.53 14.93 -10.68
N LEU A 140 -15.19 14.10 -9.68
CA LEU A 140 -14.77 14.56 -8.36
C LEU A 140 -13.53 15.46 -8.44
N GLU A 141 -12.53 15.10 -9.25
CA GLU A 141 -11.34 15.93 -9.45
C GLU A 141 -11.67 17.27 -10.11
N ALA A 142 -12.55 17.27 -11.11
CA ALA A 142 -12.97 18.49 -11.77
C ALA A 142 -13.72 19.42 -10.81
N ASP A 143 -14.57 18.88 -9.95
CA ASP A 143 -15.34 19.66 -8.97
C ASP A 143 -14.47 20.16 -7.81
N LEU A 144 -13.53 19.35 -7.33
CA LEU A 144 -12.53 19.78 -6.36
C LEU A 144 -11.66 20.90 -6.93
N ALA A 145 -11.15 20.74 -8.16
CA ALA A 145 -10.32 21.76 -8.82
C ALA A 145 -11.06 23.11 -8.95
N LYS A 146 -12.36 23.09 -9.27
CA LYS A 146 -13.21 24.29 -9.26
C LYS A 146 -13.35 24.87 -7.85
N TYR A 147 -13.61 24.03 -6.84
CA TYR A 147 -13.82 24.48 -5.47
C TYR A 147 -12.57 25.12 -4.85
N VAL A 148 -11.41 24.47 -4.98
CA VAL A 148 -10.14 25.01 -4.44
C VAL A 148 -9.48 26.06 -5.35
N SER A 149 -10.09 26.39 -6.49
CA SER A 149 -9.53 27.30 -7.51
C SER A 149 -8.10 26.93 -7.97
N CYS A 150 -7.69 25.67 -7.83
CA CYS A 150 -6.39 25.19 -8.27
C CYS A 150 -6.48 24.59 -9.68
N VAL A 151 -5.69 25.13 -10.60
CA VAL A 151 -5.55 24.65 -11.99
C VAL A 151 -4.57 23.49 -12.04
N THR A 152 -4.91 22.34 -11.46
CA THR A 152 -4.13 21.11 -11.62
C THR A 152 -5.05 19.95 -11.92
N LYS A 153 -5.48 19.88 -13.19
CA LYS A 153 -6.09 18.67 -13.75
C LYS A 153 -5.06 17.52 -13.64
N GLY A 154 -5.30 16.56 -12.75
CA GLY A 154 -4.66 15.24 -12.80
C GLY A 154 -3.54 14.94 -11.80
N GLN A 155 -3.20 15.81 -10.85
CA GLN A 155 -2.04 15.58 -9.96
C GLN A 155 -2.37 15.35 -8.47
N LEU A 156 -3.57 15.71 -8.00
CA LEU A 156 -3.88 15.69 -6.57
C LEU A 156 -4.06 14.28 -5.99
N LEU A 157 -4.39 13.26 -6.80
CA LEU A 157 -4.71 11.91 -6.34
C LEU A 157 -3.71 10.83 -6.78
N ASN A 158 -2.53 11.20 -7.29
CA ASN A 158 -1.47 10.25 -7.67
C ASN A 158 -0.76 9.59 -6.47
N GLN A 159 -1.16 9.90 -5.23
CA GLN A 159 -0.50 9.42 -4.01
C GLN A 159 -1.20 8.22 -3.36
N THR A 160 -2.43 7.86 -3.77
CA THR A 160 -3.11 6.66 -3.25
C THR A 160 -2.88 5.49 -4.20
N GLU A 161 -1.92 4.63 -3.87
CA GLU A 161 -1.56 3.44 -4.67
C GLU A 161 -2.72 2.45 -4.87
N TYR A 162 -3.79 2.55 -4.09
CA TYR A 162 -5.00 1.74 -4.25
C TYR A 162 -6.23 2.59 -3.88
N ILE A 163 -7.03 2.96 -4.88
CA ILE A 163 -8.35 3.56 -4.62
C ILE A 163 -9.37 2.43 -4.62
N CYS A 164 -9.70 1.93 -3.43
CA CYS A 164 -10.93 1.17 -3.25
C CYS A 164 -12.00 2.20 -2.83
N ILE A 165 -12.83 2.67 -3.77
CA ILE A 165 -14.09 3.31 -3.39
C ILE A 165 -14.99 2.20 -2.84
N VAL A 166 -15.29 2.27 -1.55
CA VAL A 166 -16.29 1.45 -0.84
C VAL A 166 -17.44 2.36 -0.47
#